data_AF-A0A3A3H680-F1
#
_entry.id   AF-A0A3A3H680-F1
#
_cell.length_a   1.000
_cell.length_b   1.000
_cell.length_c   1.000
_cell.angle_alpha   90.00
_cell.angle_beta   90.00
_cell.angle_gamma   90.00
#
_symmetry.space_group_name_H-M   'P 1'
#
loop_
_entity.id
_entity.type
_entity.pdbx_description
1 polymer ?
#
loop_
_entity_poly.entity_id
_entity_poly.type
_entity_poly.pdbx_seq_one_letter_code
_entity_poly.pdbx_strand_id
1 'polypeptide(L)'
;MDKKPLNFKKDERKAEAWSKNRYSAWIKTLPQNRQEALEEFKRSSKEMNRKLNEVRGNIDELTDEQLKSQIKEMNSMIKQPVNLLKERQIIYTHFDPKALGYSNELQMLVGSESRQLDRGKIKTVLNEYKYGNLTDLKTGNLTLSGGETGQYYVAELELPKGTYVGHFEDGQTVLPTDYAIEITNNMFRKPKVIRENGKELIKVNARLIKKEKIENKVKETEAALNKMLNKDTDFVKLNIGGGFESYTIDQAKEAIHALIKHVPSKLLNDALDELESIVFQDVKIRENNPRGLFDENTNKVYIRVKHETFIQNIDQSADPARGLIHEMGHVADIVLFNKTSYSPRFNGIYEEEKNNITNIVTYQDYATRNAQEFFAEIFKAMHSTDPKQQDAVQKEAPKAVDYIKTKIKEYIED
;
A
#
# COMPACT_ATOMS: atom_id res chain seq x y z
N MET A 1 7.82 -34.27 -15.69
CA MET A 1 6.60 -33.79 -15.00
C MET A 1 6.99 -33.35 -13.61
N ASP A 2 6.82 -32.08 -13.27
CA ASP A 2 7.14 -31.60 -11.92
C ASP A 2 6.20 -32.25 -10.89
N LYS A 3 6.77 -32.79 -9.81
CA LYS A 3 5.99 -33.30 -8.67
C LYS A 3 5.08 -32.21 -8.14
N LYS A 4 3.83 -32.58 -7.80
CA LYS A 4 2.88 -31.68 -7.13
C LYS A 4 3.48 -31.19 -5.80
N PRO A 5 3.20 -29.95 -5.38
CA PRO A 5 3.68 -29.45 -4.09
C PRO A 5 3.07 -30.26 -2.94
N LEU A 6 3.84 -30.46 -1.87
CA LEU A 6 3.36 -31.02 -0.62
C LEU A 6 2.26 -30.10 -0.05
N ASN A 7 1.05 -30.64 0.10
CA ASN A 7 -0.10 -29.87 0.58
C ASN A 7 -1.01 -30.77 1.43
N PHE A 8 -1.19 -30.40 2.70
CA PHE A 8 -2.02 -31.14 3.66
C PHE A 8 -3.50 -30.75 3.58
N LYS A 9 -3.83 -29.61 2.94
CA LYS A 9 -5.19 -29.07 2.78
C LYS A 9 -5.94 -28.91 4.12
N LYS A 10 -6.66 -29.95 4.54
CA LYS A 10 -7.47 -30.02 5.77
C LYS A 10 -7.07 -31.20 6.68
N ASP A 11 -6.02 -31.95 6.33
CA ASP A 11 -5.54 -33.11 7.11
C ASP A 11 -4.60 -32.63 8.24
N GLU A 12 -5.21 -32.14 9.32
CA GLU A 12 -4.50 -31.56 10.49
C GLU A 12 -3.56 -32.58 11.14
N ARG A 13 -3.99 -33.82 11.31
CA ARG A 13 -3.17 -34.88 11.91
C ARG A 13 -1.88 -35.15 11.13
N LYS A 14 -1.96 -35.21 9.78
CA LYS A 14 -0.73 -35.37 8.96
C LYS A 14 0.14 -34.12 8.97
N ALA A 15 -0.48 -32.94 8.98
CA ALA A 15 0.24 -31.67 9.07
C ALA A 15 1.03 -31.55 10.37
N GLU A 16 0.41 -31.81 11.52
CA GLU A 16 1.06 -31.80 12.84
C GLU A 16 2.20 -32.83 12.91
N ALA A 17 1.95 -34.07 12.49
CA ALA A 17 2.98 -35.11 12.46
C ALA A 17 4.18 -34.72 11.59
N TRP A 18 3.93 -34.10 10.43
CA TRP A 18 4.97 -33.55 9.57
C TRP A 18 5.74 -32.44 10.27
N SER A 19 5.04 -31.46 10.84
CA SER A 19 5.65 -30.31 11.49
C SER A 19 6.49 -30.71 12.70
N LYS A 20 6.00 -31.63 13.54
CA LYS A 20 6.72 -32.18 14.70
C LYS A 20 8.03 -32.86 14.30
N ASN A 21 8.02 -33.64 13.22
CA ASN A 21 9.25 -34.27 12.71
C ASN A 21 10.27 -33.24 12.24
N ARG A 22 9.81 -32.19 11.55
CA ARG A 22 10.67 -31.10 11.06
C ARG A 22 11.23 -30.25 12.19
N TYR A 23 10.39 -29.85 13.15
CA TYR A 23 10.79 -29.12 14.34
C TYR A 23 11.79 -29.91 15.19
N SER A 24 11.55 -31.21 15.40
CA SER A 24 12.49 -32.08 16.14
C SER A 24 13.86 -32.19 15.48
N ALA A 25 13.90 -32.17 14.13
CA ALA A 25 15.16 -32.16 13.40
C ALA A 25 15.85 -30.79 13.51
N TRP A 26 15.08 -29.69 13.47
CA TRP A 26 15.59 -28.34 13.62
C TRP A 26 16.19 -28.07 14.99
N ILE A 27 15.46 -28.37 16.07
CA ILE A 27 15.88 -28.05 17.44
C ILE A 27 17.19 -28.75 17.84
N LYS A 28 17.42 -29.97 17.33
CA LYS A 28 18.66 -30.73 17.53
C LYS A 28 19.90 -30.07 16.91
N THR A 29 19.72 -29.15 15.95
CA THR A 29 20.82 -28.38 15.35
C THR A 29 21.17 -27.12 16.12
N LEU A 30 20.34 -26.72 17.08
CA LEU A 30 20.50 -25.47 17.82
C LEU A 30 21.15 -25.73 19.18
N PRO A 31 22.11 -24.90 19.63
CA PRO A 31 22.58 -24.92 21.02
C PRO A 31 21.47 -24.51 21.98
N GLN A 32 21.56 -24.89 23.25
CA GLN A 32 20.49 -24.75 24.24
C GLN A 32 19.94 -23.31 24.34
N ASN A 33 20.81 -22.30 24.38
CA ASN A 33 20.41 -20.89 24.44
C ASN A 33 19.52 -20.47 23.24
N ARG A 34 19.77 -21.03 22.05
CA ARG A 34 18.96 -20.79 20.85
C ARG A 34 17.64 -21.55 20.86
N GLN A 35 17.60 -22.72 21.51
CA GLN A 35 16.35 -23.44 21.73
C GLN A 35 15.43 -22.65 22.66
N GLU A 36 15.98 -22.09 23.73
CA GLU A 36 15.25 -21.21 24.67
C GLU A 36 14.73 -19.95 23.97
N ALA A 37 15.56 -19.30 23.15
CA ALA A 37 15.16 -18.14 22.35
C ALA A 37 14.03 -18.46 21.34
N LEU A 38 14.06 -19.65 20.72
CA LEU A 38 13.00 -20.10 19.82
C LEU A 38 11.65 -20.30 20.54
N GLU A 39 11.68 -20.85 21.75
CA GLU A 39 10.48 -20.99 22.58
C GLU A 39 9.95 -19.65 23.09
N GLU A 40 10.83 -18.71 23.41
CA GLU A 40 10.45 -17.33 23.73
C GLU A 40 9.80 -16.66 22.52
N PHE A 41 10.38 -16.78 21.32
CA PHE A 41 9.79 -16.26 20.09
C PHE A 41 8.38 -16.79 19.85
N LYS A 42 8.12 -18.10 20.04
CA LYS A 42 6.77 -18.66 19.91
C LYS A 42 5.76 -17.92 20.79
N ARG A 43 6.16 -17.48 21.99
CA ARG A 43 5.30 -16.75 22.95
C ARG A 43 5.18 -15.26 22.64
N SER A 44 6.23 -14.63 22.11
CA SER A 44 6.32 -13.17 21.93
C SER A 44 6.25 -12.69 20.46
N SER A 45 6.11 -13.61 19.50
CA SER A 45 6.14 -13.34 18.05
C SER A 45 5.19 -12.23 17.60
N LYS A 46 4.02 -12.08 18.25
CA LYS A 46 3.06 -11.01 17.94
C LYS A 46 3.64 -9.61 18.15
N GLU A 47 4.28 -9.38 19.29
CA GLU A 47 4.84 -8.06 19.60
C GLU A 47 6.05 -7.75 18.73
N MET A 48 6.92 -8.75 18.53
CA MET A 48 8.06 -8.65 17.62
C MET A 48 7.61 -8.32 16.19
N ASN A 49 6.62 -9.04 15.66
CA ASN A 49 6.07 -8.79 14.33
C ASN A 49 5.35 -7.44 14.25
N ARG A 50 4.66 -7.00 15.32
CA ARG A 50 4.04 -5.67 15.38
C ARG A 50 5.08 -4.57 15.21
N LYS A 51 6.18 -4.64 15.95
CA LYS A 51 7.31 -3.69 15.86
C LYS A 51 8.01 -3.73 14.50
N LEU A 52 8.23 -4.93 13.97
CA LEU A 52 8.84 -5.07 12.65
C LEU A 52 7.93 -4.51 11.53
N ASN A 53 6.60 -4.64 11.68
CA ASN A 53 5.63 -4.03 10.77
C ASN A 53 5.62 -2.49 10.83
N GLU A 54 5.88 -1.87 12.00
CA GLU A 54 5.98 -0.40 12.15
C GLU A 54 7.10 0.18 11.27
N VAL A 55 8.19 -0.56 11.11
CA VAL A 55 9.33 -0.21 10.25
C VAL A 55 9.28 -0.92 8.89
N ARG A 56 8.11 -1.42 8.47
CA ARG A 56 7.88 -2.05 7.15
C ARG A 56 8.82 -3.22 6.84
N GLY A 57 9.27 -3.94 7.87
CA GLY A 57 10.21 -5.05 7.72
C GLY A 57 11.67 -4.64 7.53
N ASN A 58 12.00 -3.35 7.60
CA ASN A 58 13.38 -2.89 7.61
C ASN A 58 13.96 -2.99 9.03
N ILE A 59 14.67 -4.09 9.27
CA ILE A 59 15.26 -4.39 10.58
C ILE A 59 16.23 -3.29 11.05
N ASP A 60 16.89 -2.59 10.13
CA ASP A 60 17.88 -1.58 10.49
C ASP A 60 17.26 -0.24 10.91
N GLU A 61 15.97 -0.01 10.61
CA GLU A 61 15.17 1.13 11.09
C GLU A 61 14.62 0.93 12.52
N LEU A 62 14.76 -0.26 13.11
CA LEU A 62 14.38 -0.49 14.50
C LEU A 62 15.32 0.27 15.45
N THR A 63 14.73 1.02 16.38
CA THR A 63 15.46 1.73 17.44
C THR A 63 15.85 0.83 18.61
N ASP A 64 15.14 -0.29 18.80
CA ASP A 64 15.45 -1.29 19.82
C ASP A 64 16.50 -2.29 19.30
N GLU A 65 17.75 -2.10 19.73
CA GLU A 65 18.88 -2.94 19.31
C GLU A 65 18.78 -4.39 19.83
N GLN A 66 18.13 -4.62 20.98
CA GLN A 66 17.89 -5.98 21.47
C GLN A 66 16.92 -6.72 20.56
N LEU A 67 15.80 -6.08 20.22
CA LEU A 67 14.80 -6.62 19.30
C LEU A 67 15.40 -6.88 17.90
N LYS A 68 16.20 -5.93 17.41
CA LYS A 68 16.93 -6.05 16.14
C LYS A 68 17.85 -7.27 16.13
N SER A 69 18.61 -7.48 17.20
CA SER A 69 19.47 -8.66 17.35
C SER A 69 18.66 -9.95 17.39
N GLN A 70 17.55 -9.98 18.14
CA GLN A 70 16.65 -11.14 18.22
C GLN A 70 16.09 -11.51 16.84
N ILE A 71 15.64 -10.54 16.03
CA ILE A 71 15.12 -10.81 14.68
C ILE A 71 16.23 -11.31 13.75
N LYS A 72 17.44 -10.74 13.81
CA LYS A 72 18.61 -11.22 13.04
C LYS A 72 18.97 -12.65 13.44
N GLU A 73 18.92 -12.98 14.73
CA GLU A 73 19.15 -14.33 15.21
C GLU A 73 18.05 -15.30 14.74
N MET A 74 16.77 -14.94 14.83
CA MET A 74 15.66 -15.74 14.31
C MET A 74 15.84 -16.06 12.82
N ASN A 75 16.20 -15.06 12.00
CA ASN A 75 16.53 -15.27 10.59
C ASN A 75 17.65 -16.32 10.41
N SER A 76 18.72 -16.23 11.21
CA SER A 76 19.84 -17.18 11.17
C SER A 76 19.43 -18.59 11.61
N MET A 77 18.60 -18.71 12.65
CA MET A 77 18.09 -19.99 13.13
C MET A 77 17.16 -20.65 12.12
N ILE A 78 16.34 -19.88 11.40
CA ILE A 78 15.47 -20.42 10.35
C ILE A 78 16.31 -20.85 9.13
N LYS A 79 17.33 -20.09 8.76
CA LYS A 79 18.22 -20.34 7.60
C LYS A 79 19.27 -21.44 7.84
N GLN A 80 18.86 -22.55 8.46
CA GLN A 80 19.68 -23.74 8.65
C GLN A 80 19.42 -24.77 7.54
N PRO A 81 20.41 -25.56 7.09
CA PRO A 81 20.22 -26.55 6.01
C PRO A 81 19.08 -27.55 6.27
N VAL A 82 18.82 -27.90 7.52
CA VAL A 82 17.71 -28.79 7.92
C VAL A 82 16.34 -28.23 7.55
N ASN A 83 16.18 -26.90 7.56
CA ASN A 83 14.95 -26.18 7.23
C ASN A 83 14.79 -25.88 5.73
N LEU A 84 15.79 -26.22 4.92
CA LEU A 84 15.73 -26.03 3.47
C LEU A 84 14.76 -27.04 2.84
N LEU A 85 13.77 -26.53 2.11
CA LEU A 85 12.79 -27.37 1.43
C LEU A 85 13.41 -28.17 0.28
N LYS A 86 13.25 -29.49 0.33
CA LYS A 86 13.73 -30.41 -0.72
C LYS A 86 12.77 -30.50 -1.91
N GLU A 87 11.52 -30.13 -1.71
CA GLU A 87 10.46 -30.07 -2.70
C GLU A 87 9.56 -28.86 -2.43
N ARG A 88 8.65 -28.55 -3.36
CA ARG A 88 7.70 -27.44 -3.18
C ARG A 88 6.68 -27.79 -2.08
N GLN A 89 6.25 -26.80 -1.31
CA GLN A 89 5.29 -26.98 -0.23
C GLN A 89 4.26 -25.86 -0.24
N ILE A 90 3.01 -26.16 0.11
CA ILE A 90 1.96 -25.15 0.34
C ILE A 90 1.86 -24.87 1.84
N ILE A 91 1.78 -23.59 2.19
CA ILE A 91 1.34 -23.12 3.51
C ILE A 91 0.19 -22.11 3.34
N TYR A 92 -0.57 -21.90 4.40
CA TYR A 92 -1.69 -20.97 4.46
C TYR A 92 -1.34 -19.82 5.39
N THR A 93 -1.18 -18.64 4.82
CA THR A 93 -0.70 -17.45 5.53
C THR A 93 -1.84 -16.45 5.65
N HIS A 94 -2.21 -16.10 6.88
CA HIS A 94 -3.28 -15.14 7.15
C HIS A 94 -2.74 -13.73 7.32
N PHE A 95 -3.57 -12.74 6.95
CA PHE A 95 -3.21 -11.33 7.01
C PHE A 95 -4.23 -10.56 7.84
N ASP A 96 -3.72 -9.66 8.67
CA ASP A 96 -4.54 -8.71 9.40
C ASP A 96 -5.12 -7.66 8.46
N PRO A 97 -6.30 -7.10 8.77
CA PRO A 97 -6.90 -6.01 7.99
C PRO A 97 -5.93 -4.84 7.76
N LYS A 98 -5.10 -4.50 8.76
CA LYS A 98 -4.09 -3.44 8.67
C LYS A 98 -3.03 -3.70 7.60
N ALA A 99 -2.62 -4.95 7.40
CA ALA A 99 -1.68 -5.30 6.33
C ALA A 99 -2.27 -4.99 4.95
N LEU A 100 -3.59 -5.12 4.81
CA LEU A 100 -4.37 -4.81 3.61
C LEU A 100 -4.82 -3.33 3.56
N GLY A 101 -4.37 -2.50 4.51
CA GLY A 101 -4.66 -1.07 4.60
C GLY A 101 -6.06 -0.70 5.14
N TYR A 102 -6.73 -1.63 5.82
CA TYR A 102 -7.93 -1.35 6.62
C TYR A 102 -7.53 -1.09 8.07
N SER A 103 -8.22 -0.17 8.74
CA SER A 103 -8.02 0.11 10.17
C SER A 103 -8.37 -1.11 11.05
N ASN A 104 -9.40 -1.87 10.66
CA ASN A 104 -9.84 -3.11 11.29
C ASN A 104 -10.73 -3.93 10.34
N GLU A 105 -11.17 -5.10 10.77
CA GLU A 105 -12.00 -6.04 10.00
C GLU A 105 -13.42 -5.54 9.73
N LEU A 106 -13.98 -4.67 10.57
CA LEU A 106 -15.34 -4.15 10.39
C LEU A 106 -15.48 -3.36 9.07
N GLN A 107 -14.38 -2.76 8.63
CA GLN A 107 -14.29 -2.08 7.34
C GLN A 107 -14.29 -3.03 6.13
N MET A 108 -14.22 -4.34 6.36
CA MET A 108 -14.32 -5.36 5.31
C MET A 108 -15.69 -6.05 5.28
N LEU A 109 -16.52 -5.84 6.30
CA LEU A 109 -17.76 -6.59 6.54
C LEU A 109 -19.01 -5.80 6.14
N VAL A 110 -20.10 -6.53 5.87
CA VAL A 110 -21.42 -5.95 5.57
C VAL A 110 -22.00 -5.17 6.76
N GLY A 111 -21.64 -5.56 7.99
CA GLY A 111 -22.06 -4.92 9.22
C GLY A 111 -21.24 -5.41 10.41
N SER A 112 -21.33 -4.74 11.55
CA SER A 112 -20.46 -4.98 12.72
C SER A 112 -20.58 -6.39 13.31
N GLU A 113 -21.75 -7.02 13.20
CA GLU A 113 -22.01 -8.38 13.69
C GLU A 113 -21.91 -9.46 12.60
N SER A 114 -21.65 -9.05 11.35
CA SER A 114 -21.64 -9.94 10.20
C SER A 114 -20.33 -10.70 10.07
N ARG A 115 -20.40 -11.96 9.64
CA ARG A 115 -19.23 -12.75 9.20
C ARG A 115 -19.08 -12.80 7.68
N GLN A 116 -19.87 -11.98 6.97
CA GLN A 116 -19.89 -11.87 5.51
C GLN A 116 -19.13 -10.62 5.06
N LEU A 117 -18.35 -10.77 3.99
CA LEU A 117 -17.55 -9.69 3.43
C LEU A 117 -18.38 -8.81 2.51
N ASP A 118 -18.20 -7.49 2.63
CA ASP A 118 -18.80 -6.54 1.72
C ASP A 118 -17.97 -6.46 0.42
N ARG A 119 -18.55 -6.92 -0.68
CA ARG A 119 -17.86 -7.00 -1.99
C ARG A 119 -17.41 -5.63 -2.52
N GLY A 120 -18.11 -4.55 -2.18
CA GLY A 120 -17.72 -3.20 -2.54
C GLY A 120 -16.45 -2.79 -1.78
N LYS A 121 -16.44 -3.02 -0.46
CA LYS A 121 -15.31 -2.64 0.41
C LYS A 121 -14.04 -3.44 0.15
N ILE A 122 -14.14 -4.68 -0.35
CA ILE A 122 -12.98 -5.55 -0.63
C ILE A 122 -12.56 -5.59 -2.10
N LYS A 123 -13.16 -4.77 -2.97
CA LYS A 123 -12.92 -4.82 -4.43
C LYS A 123 -11.43 -4.64 -4.77
N THR A 124 -10.75 -3.72 -4.10
CA THR A 124 -9.33 -3.42 -4.30
C THR A 124 -8.47 -4.65 -3.99
N VAL A 125 -8.70 -5.30 -2.85
CA VAL A 125 -7.98 -6.52 -2.44
C VAL A 125 -8.20 -7.68 -3.42
N LEU A 126 -9.40 -7.78 -4.00
CA LEU A 126 -9.74 -8.84 -4.96
C LEU A 126 -9.11 -8.65 -6.33
N ASN A 127 -8.89 -7.41 -6.77
CA ASN A 127 -8.60 -7.11 -8.17
C ASN A 127 -7.21 -6.50 -8.40
N GLU A 128 -6.67 -5.77 -7.43
CA GLU A 128 -5.52 -4.88 -7.66
C GLU A 128 -4.25 -5.35 -6.97
N TYR A 129 -4.37 -6.17 -5.93
CA TYR A 129 -3.21 -6.72 -5.23
C TYR A 129 -2.58 -7.85 -6.04
N LYS A 130 -1.32 -7.66 -6.43
CA LYS A 130 -0.55 -8.58 -7.28
C LYS A 130 0.73 -9.06 -6.61
N TYR A 131 1.42 -8.24 -5.84
CA TYR A 131 2.62 -8.65 -5.11
C TYR A 131 2.89 -7.70 -3.95
N GLY A 132 3.61 -8.21 -2.95
CA GLY A 132 4.12 -7.36 -1.89
C GLY A 132 5.09 -8.02 -0.91
N ASN A 133 5.81 -7.21 -0.14
CA ASN A 133 6.74 -7.68 0.87
C ASN A 133 6.02 -8.33 2.04
N LEU A 134 6.66 -9.35 2.62
CA LEU A 134 6.33 -9.81 3.96
C LEU A 134 7.13 -8.96 4.96
N THR A 135 6.41 -8.18 5.75
CA THR A 135 6.97 -7.16 6.64
C THR A 135 7.29 -7.69 8.03
N ASP A 136 7.12 -8.99 8.27
CA ASP A 136 7.30 -9.65 9.54
C ASP A 136 8.05 -11.00 9.41
N LEU A 137 8.34 -11.67 10.52
CA LEU A 137 8.72 -13.08 10.52
C LEU A 137 7.45 -13.90 10.26
N LYS A 138 7.07 -13.96 8.97
CA LYS A 138 5.72 -14.37 8.60
C LYS A 138 5.42 -15.80 9.04
N THR A 139 4.37 -15.94 9.83
CA THR A 139 3.86 -17.26 10.23
C THR A 139 2.79 -17.75 9.26
N GLY A 140 2.70 -19.06 9.11
CA GLY A 140 1.67 -19.71 8.31
C GLY A 140 1.36 -21.11 8.80
N ASN A 141 0.25 -21.67 8.36
CA ASN A 141 -0.24 -22.99 8.75
C ASN A 141 -0.07 -24.01 7.62
N LEU A 142 0.18 -25.28 7.94
CA LEU A 142 0.21 -26.35 6.94
C LEU A 142 -1.17 -26.72 6.39
N THR A 143 -2.24 -26.33 7.09
CA THR A 143 -3.65 -26.49 6.71
C THR A 143 -4.33 -25.14 6.59
N LEU A 144 -5.50 -25.12 5.93
CA LEU A 144 -6.29 -23.89 5.76
C LEU A 144 -6.88 -23.37 7.10
N SER A 145 -6.99 -24.24 8.09
CA SER A 145 -7.34 -23.88 9.48
C SER A 145 -6.17 -23.14 10.15
N GLY A 146 -6.48 -22.20 11.06
CA GLY A 146 -5.46 -21.55 11.91
C GLY A 146 -5.33 -20.03 11.83
N GLY A 147 -6.19 -19.34 11.06
CA GLY A 147 -6.27 -17.87 11.11
C GLY A 147 -6.92 -17.35 12.40
N GLU A 148 -6.44 -16.23 12.92
CA GLU A 148 -6.98 -15.58 14.12
C GLU A 148 -8.36 -14.95 13.89
N THR A 149 -9.02 -14.57 14.97
CA THR A 149 -10.24 -13.74 14.93
C THR A 149 -9.92 -12.41 14.23
N GLY A 150 -10.81 -11.95 13.36
CA GLY A 150 -10.60 -10.71 12.57
C GLY A 150 -9.76 -10.89 11.31
N GLN A 151 -9.13 -12.06 11.09
CA GLN A 151 -8.41 -12.33 9.84
C GLN A 151 -9.34 -12.91 8.77
N TYR A 152 -9.57 -12.12 7.73
CA TYR A 152 -10.45 -12.43 6.60
C TYR A 152 -9.72 -12.69 5.28
N TYR A 153 -8.39 -12.58 5.26
CA TYR A 153 -7.58 -12.83 4.07
C TYR A 153 -6.58 -13.94 4.32
N VAL A 154 -6.51 -14.89 3.39
CA VAL A 154 -5.59 -16.02 3.43
C VAL A 154 -4.92 -16.24 2.07
N ALA A 155 -3.60 -16.28 2.09
CA ALA A 155 -2.80 -16.71 0.96
C ALA A 155 -2.52 -18.21 1.04
N GLU A 156 -3.00 -18.97 0.06
CA GLU A 156 -2.47 -20.31 -0.23
C GLU A 156 -1.13 -20.11 -0.95
N LEU A 157 -0.05 -20.15 -0.17
CA LEU A 157 1.28 -19.73 -0.56
C LEU A 157 2.13 -20.94 -0.94
N GLU A 158 2.51 -21.01 -2.22
CA GLU A 158 3.44 -22.00 -2.74
C GLU A 158 4.89 -21.56 -2.43
N LEU A 159 5.54 -22.34 -1.58
CA LEU A 159 6.96 -22.23 -1.26
C LEU A 159 7.77 -23.03 -2.29
N PRO A 160 8.69 -22.41 -3.05
CA PRO A 160 9.53 -23.13 -3.99
C PRO A 160 10.53 -24.04 -3.27
N LYS A 161 11.01 -25.07 -3.98
CA LYS A 161 12.16 -25.87 -3.53
C LYS A 161 13.35 -24.94 -3.25
N GLY A 162 14.08 -25.20 -2.18
CA GLY A 162 15.19 -24.34 -1.74
C GLY A 162 14.77 -23.14 -0.88
N THR A 163 13.49 -23.07 -0.48
CA THR A 163 13.03 -22.10 0.53
C THR A 163 13.43 -22.56 1.93
N TYR A 164 13.91 -21.64 2.77
CA TYR A 164 14.07 -21.90 4.21
C TYR A 164 12.75 -21.65 4.92
N VAL A 165 12.26 -22.64 5.67
CA VAL A 165 11.04 -22.54 6.47
C VAL A 165 11.22 -23.25 7.80
N GLY A 166 11.01 -22.53 8.89
CA GLY A 166 10.94 -23.09 10.23
C GLY A 166 9.57 -23.73 10.47
N HIS A 167 9.53 -24.75 11.31
CA HIS A 167 8.30 -25.45 11.69
C HIS A 167 8.09 -25.34 13.18
N PHE A 168 6.86 -25.07 13.62
CA PHE A 168 6.42 -25.26 14.99
C PHE A 168 5.60 -26.54 15.04
N GLU A 169 5.83 -27.37 16.05
CA GLU A 169 5.36 -28.75 16.18
C GLU A 169 3.85 -28.98 15.96
N ASP A 170 3.05 -27.93 16.06
CA ASP A 170 1.59 -27.85 15.96
C ASP A 170 1.07 -27.63 14.53
N GLY A 171 1.93 -27.72 13.52
CA GLY A 171 1.55 -27.48 12.13
C GLY A 171 1.70 -26.03 11.68
N GLN A 172 2.20 -25.14 12.55
CA GLN A 172 2.59 -23.80 12.15
C GLN A 172 4.00 -23.77 11.56
N THR A 173 4.29 -22.70 10.84
CA THR A 173 5.55 -22.46 10.13
C THR A 173 5.96 -21.01 10.30
N VAL A 174 7.24 -20.72 10.12
CA VAL A 174 7.79 -19.36 10.13
C VAL A 174 8.76 -19.16 8.97
N LEU A 175 8.62 -18.04 8.28
CA LEU A 175 9.49 -17.61 7.19
C LEU A 175 10.47 -16.53 7.70
N PRO A 176 11.71 -16.51 7.17
CA PRO A 176 12.61 -15.40 7.40
C PRO A 176 12.12 -14.14 6.66
N THR A 177 12.65 -13.00 7.09
CA THR A 177 12.22 -11.66 6.68
C THR A 177 12.63 -11.24 5.25
N ASP A 178 13.39 -12.05 4.50
CA ASP A 178 13.90 -11.72 3.16
C ASP A 178 13.00 -12.20 2.02
N TYR A 179 11.73 -12.50 2.34
CA TYR A 179 10.74 -12.96 1.37
C TYR A 179 9.60 -11.96 1.13
N ALA A 180 8.96 -12.15 0.00
CA ALA A 180 7.81 -11.44 -0.49
C ALA A 180 6.83 -12.44 -1.13
N ILE A 181 5.64 -11.96 -1.47
CA ILE A 181 4.60 -12.77 -2.10
C ILE A 181 4.21 -12.19 -3.47
N GLU A 182 3.90 -13.09 -4.41
CA GLU A 182 3.34 -12.77 -5.72
C GLU A 182 2.01 -13.52 -5.87
N ILE A 183 0.92 -12.79 -5.96
CA ILE A 183 -0.44 -13.30 -6.13
C ILE A 183 -0.61 -13.74 -7.57
N THR A 184 -0.98 -15.01 -7.74
CA THR A 184 -1.34 -15.55 -9.04
C THR A 184 -2.75 -15.09 -9.39
N ASN A 185 -2.87 -14.16 -10.32
CA ASN A 185 -4.15 -13.73 -10.87
C ASN A 185 -4.26 -14.15 -12.35
N ASN A 186 -4.82 -15.33 -12.59
CA ASN A 186 -5.15 -15.80 -13.94
C ASN A 186 -6.57 -16.37 -13.97
N MET A 187 -7.08 -16.68 -15.16
CA MET A 187 -8.46 -17.12 -15.39
C MET A 187 -8.93 -18.24 -14.44
N PHE A 188 -8.03 -19.13 -14.01
CA PHE A 188 -8.34 -20.28 -13.15
C PHE A 188 -7.98 -20.07 -11.67
N ARG A 189 -7.18 -19.06 -11.33
CA ARG A 189 -6.60 -18.87 -9.99
C ARG A 189 -6.81 -17.49 -9.39
N LYS A 190 -7.76 -16.70 -9.93
CA LYS A 190 -8.11 -15.38 -9.38
C LYS A 190 -8.47 -15.42 -7.88
N PRO A 191 -8.19 -14.34 -7.13
CA PRO A 191 -8.72 -14.13 -5.78
C PRO A 191 -10.22 -14.41 -5.72
N LYS A 192 -10.67 -15.09 -4.66
CA LYS A 192 -12.08 -15.44 -4.50
C LYS A 192 -12.50 -15.45 -3.04
N VAL A 193 -13.77 -15.15 -2.81
CA VAL A 193 -14.39 -15.35 -1.51
C VAL A 193 -14.81 -16.82 -1.38
N ILE A 194 -14.39 -17.46 -0.31
CA ILE A 194 -14.78 -18.83 0.07
C ILE A 194 -15.48 -18.79 1.44
N ARG A 195 -16.16 -19.88 1.80
CA ARG A 195 -16.66 -20.10 3.16
C ARG A 195 -15.85 -21.18 3.85
N GLU A 196 -15.36 -20.89 5.04
CA GLU A 196 -14.66 -21.85 5.91
C GLU A 196 -15.15 -21.63 7.35
N ASN A 197 -15.58 -22.70 8.02
CA ASN A 197 -16.09 -22.66 9.40
C ASN A 197 -17.16 -21.57 9.66
N GLY A 198 -18.07 -21.38 8.70
CA GLY A 198 -19.17 -20.41 8.82
C GLY A 198 -18.77 -18.93 8.68
N LYS A 199 -17.51 -18.61 8.35
CA LYS A 199 -17.06 -17.26 7.96
C LYS A 199 -16.67 -17.19 6.48
N GLU A 200 -16.87 -16.04 5.86
CA GLU A 200 -16.30 -15.77 4.54
C GLU A 200 -14.82 -15.41 4.66
N LEU A 201 -14.00 -15.85 3.71
CA LEU A 201 -12.58 -15.53 3.61
C LEU A 201 -12.22 -15.16 2.17
N ILE A 202 -11.39 -14.13 2.00
CA ILE A 202 -10.68 -13.87 0.75
C ILE A 202 -9.53 -14.87 0.67
N LYS A 203 -9.64 -15.83 -0.24
CA LYS A 203 -8.55 -16.76 -0.54
C LYS A 203 -7.85 -16.33 -1.83
N VAL A 204 -6.53 -16.17 -1.74
CA VAL A 204 -5.66 -15.95 -2.90
C VAL A 204 -4.72 -17.12 -3.11
N ASN A 205 -4.35 -17.36 -4.36
CA ASN A 205 -3.24 -18.26 -4.69
C ASN A 205 -1.99 -17.40 -4.83
N ALA A 206 -0.90 -17.73 -4.14
CA ALA A 206 0.32 -16.94 -4.17
C ALA A 206 1.56 -17.82 -4.29
N ARG A 207 2.66 -17.22 -4.70
CA ARG A 207 4.01 -17.82 -4.69
C ARG A 207 4.93 -16.98 -3.84
N LEU A 208 5.80 -17.65 -3.11
CA LEU A 208 6.87 -16.97 -2.38
C LEU A 208 7.98 -16.56 -3.37
N ILE A 209 8.40 -15.31 -3.26
CA ILE A 209 9.51 -14.72 -4.03
C ILE A 209 10.49 -14.02 -3.08
N LYS A 210 11.67 -13.63 -3.57
CA LYS A 210 12.62 -12.82 -2.79
C LYS A 210 12.21 -11.34 -2.82
N LYS A 211 12.45 -10.61 -1.71
CA LYS A 211 12.20 -9.15 -1.62
C LYS A 211 12.91 -8.35 -2.71
N GLU A 212 14.13 -8.74 -3.05
CA GLU A 212 14.93 -8.16 -4.14
C GLU A 212 14.16 -8.05 -5.47
N LYS A 213 13.28 -9.01 -5.79
CA LYS A 213 12.45 -8.95 -7.01
C LYS A 213 11.48 -7.77 -6.98
N ILE A 214 10.96 -7.40 -5.82
CA ILE A 214 10.08 -6.23 -5.65
C ILE A 214 10.92 -4.95 -5.65
N GLU A 215 12.05 -4.93 -4.94
CA GLU A 215 12.98 -3.78 -4.92
C GLU A 215 13.40 -3.38 -6.34
N ASN A 216 13.72 -4.35 -7.19
CA ASN A 216 14.05 -4.09 -8.60
C ASN A 216 12.85 -3.51 -9.37
N LYS A 217 11.62 -4.01 -9.14
CA LYS A 217 10.41 -3.44 -9.76
C LYS A 217 10.12 -2.01 -9.33
N VAL A 218 10.42 -1.66 -8.08
CA VAL A 218 10.30 -0.30 -7.56
C VAL A 218 11.26 0.61 -8.32
N LYS A 219 12.55 0.27 -8.35
CA LYS A 219 13.59 1.05 -9.05
C LYS A 219 13.32 1.19 -10.55
N GLU A 220 12.93 0.10 -11.21
CA GLU A 220 12.53 0.13 -12.63
C GLU A 220 11.33 1.06 -12.86
N THR A 221 10.37 1.08 -11.94
CA THR A 221 9.21 1.96 -12.04
C THR A 221 9.59 3.42 -11.82
N GLU A 222 10.39 3.74 -10.79
CA GLU A 222 10.89 5.10 -10.55
C GLU A 222 11.61 5.63 -11.78
N ALA A 223 12.55 4.85 -12.34
CA ALA A 223 13.26 5.23 -13.57
C ALA A 223 12.31 5.48 -14.76
N ALA A 224 11.27 4.64 -14.92
CA ALA A 224 10.28 4.82 -15.98
C ALA A 224 9.43 6.09 -15.79
N LEU A 225 8.97 6.36 -14.56
CA LEU A 225 8.17 7.55 -14.24
C LEU A 225 8.99 8.84 -14.40
N ASN A 226 10.23 8.83 -13.94
CA ASN A 226 11.17 9.95 -14.11
C ASN A 226 11.42 10.26 -15.59
N LYS A 227 11.64 9.22 -16.39
CA LYS A 227 11.78 9.37 -17.84
C LYS A 227 10.54 9.98 -18.49
N MET A 228 9.34 9.61 -18.06
CA MET A 228 8.10 10.19 -18.59
C MET A 228 7.96 11.69 -18.31
N LEU A 229 8.56 12.17 -17.21
CA LEU A 229 8.59 13.58 -16.82
C LEU A 229 9.82 14.33 -17.33
N ASN A 230 10.70 13.68 -18.12
CA ASN A 230 12.00 14.22 -18.50
C ASN A 230 12.86 14.68 -17.30
N LYS A 231 12.81 13.92 -16.20
CA LYS A 231 13.58 14.18 -14.97
C LYS A 231 14.66 13.13 -14.76
N ASP A 232 15.66 13.49 -13.95
CA ASP A 232 16.70 12.57 -13.49
C ASP A 232 16.12 11.45 -12.61
N THR A 233 16.94 10.42 -12.36
CA THR A 233 16.49 9.14 -11.76
C THR A 233 15.96 9.23 -10.32
N ASP A 234 15.99 10.40 -9.69
CA ASP A 234 15.63 10.60 -8.27
C ASP A 234 14.49 11.62 -8.04
N PHE A 235 13.72 12.01 -9.06
CA PHE A 235 12.65 13.00 -8.86
C PHE A 235 11.33 12.39 -8.37
N VAL A 236 10.78 11.39 -9.05
CA VAL A 236 9.66 10.57 -8.60
C VAL A 236 10.21 9.43 -7.75
N LYS A 237 9.81 9.40 -6.48
CA LYS A 237 10.23 8.40 -5.50
C LYS A 237 9.05 7.58 -5.01
N LEU A 238 9.25 6.27 -4.88
CA LEU A 238 8.30 5.31 -4.33
C LEU A 238 8.80 4.87 -2.95
N ASN A 239 8.45 5.63 -1.92
CA ASN A 239 8.76 5.29 -0.53
C ASN A 239 7.75 4.25 0.01
N ILE A 240 7.91 3.01 -0.45
CA ILE A 240 7.01 1.89 -0.15
C ILE A 240 7.75 0.67 0.38
N GLY A 241 7.04 -0.13 1.18
CA GLY A 241 7.59 -1.35 1.78
C GLY A 241 6.65 -2.04 2.77
N GLY A 242 5.52 -1.42 3.11
CA GLY A 242 4.55 -1.87 4.11
C GLY A 242 3.59 -2.96 3.63
N GLY A 243 3.92 -3.63 2.52
CA GLY A 243 3.13 -4.70 1.92
C GLY A 243 2.08 -4.23 0.88
N PHE A 244 1.92 -5.06 -0.14
CA PHE A 244 1.09 -4.89 -1.35
C PHE A 244 1.52 -3.72 -2.26
N GLU A 245 2.82 -3.57 -2.44
CA GLU A 245 3.54 -2.57 -3.25
C GLU A 245 3.00 -2.46 -4.68
N SER A 246 2.45 -3.54 -5.23
CA SER A 246 1.86 -3.51 -6.57
C SER A 246 0.75 -2.47 -6.72
N TYR A 247 -0.09 -2.29 -5.71
CA TYR A 247 -1.17 -1.31 -5.74
C TYR A 247 -0.59 0.10 -5.79
N THR A 248 0.37 0.40 -4.92
CA THR A 248 1.00 1.72 -4.91
C THR A 248 1.72 2.04 -6.21
N ILE A 249 2.43 1.07 -6.77
CA ILE A 249 3.10 1.21 -8.07
C ILE A 249 2.09 1.53 -9.19
N ASP A 250 0.98 0.80 -9.24
CA ASP A 250 -0.03 1.01 -10.28
C ASP A 250 -0.70 2.38 -10.13
N GLN A 251 -1.04 2.77 -8.90
CA GLN A 251 -1.62 4.09 -8.60
C GLN A 251 -0.67 5.24 -8.89
N ALA A 252 0.63 5.10 -8.60
CA ALA A 252 1.62 6.12 -8.96
C ALA A 252 1.73 6.30 -10.48
N LYS A 253 1.70 5.19 -11.24
CA LYS A 253 1.67 5.24 -12.72
C LYS A 253 0.43 5.93 -13.24
N GLU A 254 -0.74 5.61 -12.70
CA GLU A 254 -2.00 6.24 -13.07
C GLU A 254 -1.98 7.74 -12.76
N ALA A 255 -1.47 8.14 -11.58
CA ALA A 255 -1.35 9.53 -11.17
C ALA A 255 -0.44 10.35 -12.09
N ILE A 256 0.78 9.85 -12.38
CA ILE A 256 1.71 10.54 -13.28
C ILE A 256 1.13 10.63 -14.70
N HIS A 257 0.51 9.57 -15.22
CA HIS A 257 -0.16 9.62 -16.53
C HIS A 257 -1.28 10.65 -16.57
N ALA A 258 -2.12 10.71 -15.53
CA ALA A 258 -3.21 11.69 -15.44
C ALA A 258 -2.65 13.11 -15.43
N LEU A 259 -1.61 13.36 -14.63
CA LEU A 259 -0.96 14.66 -14.55
C LEU A 259 -0.46 15.14 -15.92
N ILE A 260 0.34 14.31 -16.62
CA ILE A 260 0.88 14.62 -17.95
C ILE A 260 -0.23 14.87 -18.97
N LYS A 261 -1.31 14.10 -18.91
CA LYS A 261 -2.38 14.15 -19.90
C LYS A 261 -3.30 15.36 -19.72
N HIS A 262 -3.54 15.77 -18.48
CA HIS A 262 -4.62 16.71 -18.17
C HIS A 262 -4.15 18.12 -17.79
N VAL A 263 -2.89 18.30 -17.40
CA VAL A 263 -2.30 19.61 -17.10
C VAL A 263 -1.55 20.16 -18.33
N PRO A 264 -1.69 21.46 -18.67
CA PRO A 264 -0.97 22.06 -19.79
C PRO A 264 0.55 21.85 -19.68
N SER A 265 1.21 21.44 -20.77
CA SER A 265 2.59 20.97 -20.73
C SER A 265 3.61 22.00 -20.24
N LYS A 266 3.49 23.28 -20.66
CA LYS A 266 4.38 24.35 -20.18
C LYS A 266 4.22 24.55 -18.67
N LEU A 267 2.98 24.69 -18.19
CA LEU A 267 2.69 24.83 -16.76
C LEU A 267 3.22 23.64 -15.95
N LEU A 268 3.02 22.42 -16.46
CA LEU A 268 3.49 21.20 -15.82
C LEU A 268 5.02 21.18 -15.74
N ASN A 269 5.72 21.41 -16.85
CA ASN A 269 7.18 21.34 -16.88
C ASN A 269 7.81 22.36 -15.92
N ASP A 270 7.33 23.60 -15.94
CA ASP A 270 7.83 24.66 -15.05
C ASP A 270 7.53 24.32 -13.58
N ALA A 271 6.33 23.81 -13.27
CA ALA A 271 6.00 23.36 -11.92
C ALA A 271 6.93 22.23 -11.46
N LEU A 272 7.29 21.30 -12.36
CA LEU A 272 8.22 20.21 -12.05
C LEU A 272 9.67 20.68 -11.91
N ASP A 273 10.07 21.78 -12.56
CA ASP A 273 11.41 22.39 -12.45
C ASP A 273 11.62 23.06 -11.09
N GLU A 274 10.55 23.58 -10.49
CA GLU A 274 10.59 24.20 -9.16
C GLU A 274 10.54 23.18 -8.00
N LEU A 275 10.09 21.95 -8.28
CA LEU A 275 9.98 20.89 -7.28
C LEU A 275 11.31 20.16 -7.07
N GLU A 276 11.57 19.76 -5.83
CA GLU A 276 12.67 18.84 -5.51
C GLU A 276 12.28 17.39 -5.87
N SER A 277 11.07 16.96 -5.52
CA SER A 277 10.60 15.59 -5.82
C SER A 277 9.09 15.41 -5.66
N ILE A 278 8.56 14.35 -6.29
CA ILE A 278 7.23 13.79 -6.04
C ILE A 278 7.39 12.44 -5.36
N VAL A 279 6.87 12.28 -4.15
CA VAL A 279 7.03 11.10 -3.31
C VAL A 279 5.68 10.39 -3.13
N PHE A 280 5.53 9.20 -3.70
CA PHE A 280 4.42 8.31 -3.39
C PHE A 280 4.81 7.40 -2.23
N GLN A 281 3.97 7.32 -1.19
CA GLN A 281 4.29 6.58 0.02
C GLN A 281 3.11 5.80 0.60
N ASP A 282 3.43 4.72 1.33
CA ASP A 282 2.46 3.87 2.02
C ASP A 282 2.36 4.14 3.53
N VAL A 283 3.08 5.16 4.00
CA VAL A 283 3.09 5.63 5.39
C VAL A 283 2.41 7.00 5.52
N LYS A 284 2.08 7.38 6.76
CA LYS A 284 1.57 8.72 7.06
C LYS A 284 2.59 9.78 6.63
N ILE A 285 2.10 10.86 6.02
CA ILE A 285 2.93 12.01 5.64
C ILE A 285 3.32 12.82 6.89
N ARG A 286 2.36 13.04 7.80
CA ARG A 286 2.52 13.73 9.08
C ARG A 286 1.37 13.35 10.03
N GLU A 287 1.38 13.84 11.26
CA GLU A 287 0.43 13.47 12.33
C GLU A 287 -1.05 13.67 11.95
N ASN A 288 -1.38 14.78 11.28
CA ASN A 288 -2.75 15.04 10.81
C ASN A 288 -3.19 14.16 9.62
N ASN A 289 -2.35 13.21 9.21
CA ASN A 289 -2.69 12.09 8.34
C ASN A 289 -3.29 12.51 6.98
N PRO A 290 -2.67 13.45 6.24
CA PRO A 290 -3.26 13.94 5.00
C PRO A 290 -3.13 12.90 3.88
N ARG A 291 -3.94 13.06 2.84
CA ARG A 291 -3.93 12.22 1.63
C ARG A 291 -2.84 12.64 0.65
N GLY A 292 -2.61 13.95 0.53
CA GLY A 292 -1.51 14.57 -0.18
C GLY A 292 -0.95 15.75 0.61
N LEU A 293 0.23 16.22 0.23
CA LEU A 293 0.83 17.44 0.78
C LEU A 293 1.86 18.00 -0.19
N PHE A 294 1.69 19.26 -0.59
CA PHE A 294 2.80 20.11 -1.02
C PHE A 294 3.46 20.76 0.20
N ASP A 295 4.75 20.51 0.41
CA ASP A 295 5.57 21.16 1.45
C ASP A 295 6.40 22.29 0.85
N GLU A 296 5.99 23.54 1.10
CA GLU A 296 6.67 24.76 0.66
C GLU A 296 8.13 24.87 1.14
N ASN A 297 8.52 24.20 2.23
CA ASN A 297 9.88 24.34 2.77
C ASN A 297 10.88 23.44 2.04
N THR A 298 10.42 22.29 1.56
CA THR A 298 11.27 21.31 0.86
C THR A 298 10.97 21.25 -0.63
N ASN A 299 9.96 21.98 -1.11
CA ASN A 299 9.45 21.89 -2.48
C ASN A 299 9.16 20.45 -2.90
N LYS A 300 8.55 19.67 -1.98
CA LYS A 300 8.19 18.28 -2.23
C LYS A 300 6.69 18.11 -2.27
N VAL A 301 6.22 17.27 -3.18
CA VAL A 301 4.84 16.79 -3.20
C VAL A 301 4.82 15.36 -2.68
N TYR A 302 4.03 15.11 -1.65
CA TYR A 302 3.81 13.79 -1.07
C TYR A 302 2.41 13.30 -1.38
N ILE A 303 2.29 12.06 -1.85
CA ILE A 303 1.00 11.39 -2.07
C ILE A 303 0.98 10.09 -1.28
N ARG A 304 0.03 9.98 -0.35
CA ARG A 304 -0.15 8.77 0.43
C ARG A 304 -1.09 7.83 -0.30
N VAL A 305 -0.59 6.68 -0.72
CA VAL A 305 -1.36 5.75 -1.55
C VAL A 305 -2.07 4.67 -0.72
N LYS A 306 -1.50 4.30 0.43
CA LYS A 306 -2.11 3.35 1.39
C LYS A 306 -2.95 4.10 2.43
N HIS A 307 -4.17 4.47 2.05
CA HIS A 307 -5.17 5.14 2.90
C HIS A 307 -6.53 4.43 2.79
N GLU A 308 -7.28 4.35 3.89
CA GLU A 308 -8.54 3.59 3.95
C GLU A 308 -9.58 4.08 2.94
N THR A 309 -9.66 5.40 2.71
CA THR A 309 -10.53 6.02 1.71
C THR A 309 -10.32 5.47 0.30
N PHE A 310 -9.06 5.31 -0.11
CA PHE A 310 -8.70 4.79 -1.43
C PHE A 310 -8.98 3.29 -1.52
N ILE A 311 -8.59 2.55 -0.48
CA ILE A 311 -8.69 1.09 -0.48
C ILE A 311 -10.14 0.61 -0.46
N GLN A 312 -11.01 1.28 0.30
CA GLN A 312 -12.43 0.93 0.39
C GLN A 312 -13.29 1.57 -0.71
N ASN A 313 -12.71 2.45 -1.55
CA ASN A 313 -13.48 3.30 -2.47
C ASN A 313 -14.62 4.04 -1.75
N ILE A 314 -14.38 4.52 -0.52
CA ILE A 314 -15.37 5.25 0.29
C ILE A 314 -15.81 6.53 -0.43
N ASP A 315 -14.92 7.07 -1.27
CA ASP A 315 -15.13 8.29 -2.01
C ASP A 315 -14.64 8.13 -3.45
N GLN A 316 -15.58 8.05 -4.40
CA GLN A 316 -15.26 8.02 -5.84
C GLN A 316 -14.65 9.33 -6.32
N SER A 317 -14.75 10.42 -5.53
CA SER A 317 -14.10 11.71 -5.80
C SER A 317 -12.59 11.69 -5.45
N ALA A 318 -12.13 10.70 -4.68
CA ALA A 318 -10.77 10.64 -4.15
C ALA A 318 -9.97 9.44 -4.67
N ASP A 319 -8.95 9.72 -5.46
CA ASP A 319 -7.90 8.78 -5.85
C ASP A 319 -6.52 9.49 -5.79
N PRO A 320 -5.41 8.73 -5.80
CA PRO A 320 -4.06 9.29 -5.81
C PRO A 320 -3.75 10.23 -6.98
N ALA A 321 -4.36 10.05 -8.15
CA ALA A 321 -4.16 10.91 -9.31
C ALA A 321 -4.74 12.30 -9.08
N ARG A 322 -5.96 12.37 -8.56
CA ARG A 322 -6.62 13.61 -8.17
C ARG A 322 -5.92 14.28 -7.00
N GLY A 323 -5.45 13.50 -6.03
CA GLY A 323 -4.58 14.00 -4.96
C GLY A 323 -3.36 14.70 -5.53
N LEU A 324 -2.68 14.08 -6.50
CA LEU A 324 -1.52 14.69 -7.15
C LEU A 324 -1.87 15.99 -7.88
N ILE A 325 -2.93 16.00 -8.68
CA ILE A 325 -3.34 17.22 -9.41
C ILE A 325 -3.75 18.33 -8.43
N HIS A 326 -4.37 18.00 -7.30
CA HIS A 326 -4.65 18.97 -6.23
C HIS A 326 -3.36 19.58 -5.68
N GLU A 327 -2.38 18.76 -5.29
CA GLU A 327 -1.10 19.29 -4.77
C GLU A 327 -0.36 20.12 -5.84
N MET A 328 -0.45 19.73 -7.12
CA MET A 328 0.09 20.55 -8.23
C MET A 328 -0.66 21.87 -8.42
N GLY A 329 -1.93 21.95 -8.01
CA GLY A 329 -2.68 23.20 -7.92
C GLY A 329 -2.09 24.15 -6.88
N HIS A 330 -1.65 23.63 -5.73
CA HIS A 330 -0.90 24.41 -4.74
C HIS A 330 0.46 24.88 -5.30
N VAL A 331 1.18 24.03 -6.03
CA VAL A 331 2.44 24.43 -6.69
C VAL A 331 2.19 25.57 -7.70
N ALA A 332 1.17 25.44 -8.54
CA ALA A 332 0.82 26.47 -9.51
C ALA A 332 0.44 27.79 -8.82
N ASP A 333 -0.41 27.74 -7.79
CA ASP A 333 -0.81 28.93 -7.02
C ASP A 333 0.38 29.62 -6.33
N ILE A 334 1.11 28.85 -5.52
CA ILE A 334 2.11 29.38 -4.59
C ILE A 334 3.39 29.76 -5.32
N VAL A 335 3.87 28.89 -6.21
CA VAL A 335 5.18 29.03 -6.84
C VAL A 335 5.07 29.78 -8.16
N LEU A 336 4.22 29.32 -9.08
CA LEU A 336 4.18 29.87 -10.44
C LEU A 336 3.36 31.16 -10.54
N PHE A 337 2.28 31.26 -9.77
CA PHE A 337 1.38 32.42 -9.78
C PHE A 337 1.62 33.36 -8.59
N ASN A 338 2.73 33.18 -7.88
CA ASN A 338 3.16 34.05 -6.77
C ASN A 338 2.08 34.26 -5.70
N LYS A 339 1.56 33.15 -5.16
CA LYS A 339 0.55 33.13 -4.08
C LYS A 339 -0.73 33.87 -4.48
N THR A 340 -1.21 33.63 -5.69
CA THR A 340 -2.35 34.38 -6.27
C THR A 340 -3.64 34.20 -5.46
N SER A 341 -3.81 33.06 -4.79
CA SER A 341 -4.94 32.78 -3.90
C SER A 341 -5.01 33.71 -2.68
N TYR A 342 -3.87 34.27 -2.25
CA TYR A 342 -3.78 35.23 -1.15
C TYR A 342 -4.17 36.65 -1.59
N SER A 343 -4.28 36.88 -2.90
CA SER A 343 -4.62 38.21 -3.41
C SER A 343 -6.02 38.65 -2.96
N PRO A 344 -6.26 39.95 -2.72
CA PRO A 344 -7.60 40.46 -2.42
C PRO A 344 -8.62 40.09 -3.49
N ARG A 345 -8.20 40.02 -4.76
CA ARG A 345 -9.07 39.66 -5.89
C ARG A 345 -9.54 38.21 -5.80
N PHE A 346 -8.64 37.26 -5.57
CA PHE A 346 -9.05 35.85 -5.46
C PHE A 346 -9.81 35.57 -4.17
N ASN A 347 -9.44 36.21 -3.05
CA ASN A 347 -10.20 36.11 -1.81
C ASN A 347 -11.66 36.56 -1.97
N GLY A 348 -11.90 37.62 -2.76
CA GLY A 348 -13.27 38.04 -3.09
C GLY A 348 -14.06 36.98 -3.85
N ILE A 349 -13.41 36.28 -4.80
CA ILE A 349 -14.01 35.16 -5.54
C ILE A 349 -14.31 33.99 -4.60
N TYR A 350 -13.35 33.62 -3.75
CA TYR A 350 -13.51 32.55 -2.78
C TYR A 350 -14.69 32.80 -1.84
N GLU A 351 -14.80 33.99 -1.23
CA GLU A 351 -15.92 34.31 -0.34
C GLU A 351 -17.28 34.23 -1.03
N GLU A 352 -17.35 34.56 -2.32
CA GLU A 352 -18.58 34.50 -3.11
C GLU A 352 -18.96 33.06 -3.50
N GLU A 353 -17.99 32.22 -3.89
CA GLU A 353 -18.27 30.93 -4.52
C GLU A 353 -18.06 29.71 -3.61
N LYS A 354 -17.36 29.83 -2.47
CA LYS A 354 -17.01 28.67 -1.62
C LYS A 354 -18.21 27.83 -1.18
N ASN A 355 -19.36 28.46 -0.94
CA ASN A 355 -20.56 27.77 -0.46
C ASN A 355 -21.37 27.09 -1.57
N ASN A 356 -20.98 27.26 -2.84
CA ASN A 356 -21.65 26.65 -3.99
C ASN A 356 -21.08 25.27 -4.33
N ILE A 357 -19.88 24.95 -3.83
CA ILE A 357 -19.14 23.73 -4.18
C ILE A 357 -19.80 22.51 -3.56
N THR A 358 -20.10 21.50 -4.38
CA THR A 358 -20.72 20.26 -3.95
C THR A 358 -19.71 19.14 -3.73
N ASN A 359 -20.19 18.02 -3.15
CA ASN A 359 -19.40 16.80 -2.96
C ASN A 359 -18.96 16.12 -4.27
N ILE A 360 -19.39 16.62 -5.44
CA ILE A 360 -18.87 16.19 -6.73
C ILE A 360 -17.45 16.72 -6.92
N VAL A 361 -17.21 17.98 -6.53
CA VAL A 361 -15.94 18.70 -6.70
C VAL A 361 -15.01 18.48 -5.51
N THR A 362 -15.53 18.55 -4.28
CA THR A 362 -14.73 18.49 -3.04
C THR A 362 -15.16 17.38 -2.11
N TYR A 363 -14.24 16.84 -1.31
CA TYR A 363 -14.60 15.90 -0.25
C TYR A 363 -14.90 16.66 1.06
N GLN A 364 -16.03 16.38 1.73
CA GLN A 364 -16.34 16.90 3.08
C GLN A 364 -16.07 18.40 3.24
N ASP A 365 -16.56 19.20 2.30
CA ASP A 365 -16.43 20.67 2.29
C ASP A 365 -14.98 21.17 2.37
N TYR A 366 -13.99 20.36 1.98
CA TYR A 366 -12.57 20.70 2.05
C TYR A 366 -12.22 22.02 1.35
N ALA A 367 -12.81 22.28 0.18
CA ALA A 367 -12.69 23.55 -0.55
C ALA A 367 -13.16 24.79 0.25
N THR A 368 -13.98 24.62 1.30
CA THR A 368 -14.49 25.75 2.10
C THR A 368 -13.53 26.20 3.19
N ARG A 369 -12.44 25.48 3.45
CA ARG A 369 -11.53 25.73 4.57
C ARG A 369 -10.80 27.07 4.49
N ASN A 370 -10.28 27.39 3.30
CA ASN A 370 -9.60 28.64 2.99
C ASN A 370 -9.46 28.80 1.46
N ALA A 371 -8.98 29.97 1.02
CA ALA A 371 -8.85 30.30 -0.39
C ALA A 371 -7.79 29.43 -1.12
N GLN A 372 -6.76 28.96 -0.43
CA GLN A 372 -5.70 28.12 -1.00
C GLN A 372 -6.25 26.73 -1.36
N GLU A 373 -6.91 26.07 -0.40
CA GLU A 373 -7.56 24.77 -0.63
C GLU A 373 -8.70 24.89 -1.65
N PHE A 374 -9.43 26.01 -1.63
CA PHE A 374 -10.41 26.31 -2.67
C PHE A 374 -9.74 26.36 -4.05
N PHE A 375 -8.67 27.15 -4.22
CA PHE A 375 -7.93 27.22 -5.48
C PHE A 375 -7.50 25.84 -5.96
N ALA A 376 -6.86 25.06 -5.10
CA ALA A 376 -6.35 23.73 -5.44
C ALA A 376 -7.49 22.74 -5.80
N GLU A 377 -8.64 22.81 -5.12
CA GLU A 377 -9.82 22.00 -5.45
C GLU A 377 -10.44 22.39 -6.80
N ILE A 378 -10.51 23.68 -7.12
CA ILE A 378 -10.98 24.15 -8.44
C ILE A 378 -9.99 23.72 -9.53
N PHE A 379 -8.68 23.91 -9.32
CA PHE A 379 -7.64 23.49 -10.25
C PHE A 379 -7.71 21.98 -10.51
N LYS A 380 -7.81 21.17 -9.46
CA LYS A 380 -8.00 19.71 -9.54
C LYS A 380 -9.22 19.35 -10.38
N ALA A 381 -10.37 19.97 -10.14
CA ALA A 381 -11.60 19.65 -10.85
C ALA A 381 -11.55 20.07 -12.33
N MET A 382 -10.92 21.21 -12.65
CA MET A 382 -10.68 21.65 -14.03
C MET A 382 -9.84 20.65 -14.83
N HIS A 383 -8.87 20.02 -14.18
CA HIS A 383 -7.95 19.05 -14.78
C HIS A 383 -8.29 17.59 -14.44
N SER A 384 -9.51 17.32 -13.94
CA SER A 384 -9.92 15.97 -13.55
C SER A 384 -10.06 15.04 -14.75
N THR A 385 -9.90 13.73 -14.53
CA THR A 385 -10.22 12.68 -15.50
C THR A 385 -11.73 12.42 -15.62
N ASP A 386 -12.53 12.95 -14.69
CA ASP A 386 -13.98 12.76 -14.65
C ASP A 386 -14.71 13.99 -15.21
N PRO A 387 -15.38 13.86 -16.37
CA PRO A 387 -16.13 14.96 -16.97
C PRO A 387 -17.20 15.54 -16.05
N LYS A 388 -17.77 14.75 -15.14
CA LYS A 388 -18.76 15.26 -14.19
C LYS A 388 -18.18 16.30 -13.24
N GLN A 389 -16.92 16.14 -12.83
CA GLN A 389 -16.23 17.13 -12.00
C GLN A 389 -15.91 18.40 -12.79
N GLN A 390 -15.47 18.26 -14.04
CA GLN A 390 -15.21 19.41 -14.93
C GLN A 390 -16.50 20.23 -15.17
N ASP A 391 -17.60 19.54 -15.45
CA ASP A 391 -18.91 20.19 -15.66
C ASP A 391 -19.45 20.84 -14.39
N ALA A 392 -19.28 20.17 -13.24
CA ALA A 392 -19.73 20.68 -11.94
C ALA A 392 -18.96 21.95 -11.57
N VAL A 393 -17.62 21.94 -11.63
CA VAL A 393 -16.81 23.09 -11.21
C VAL A 393 -17.07 24.32 -12.07
N GLN A 394 -17.30 24.15 -13.37
CA GLN A 394 -17.64 25.25 -14.28
C GLN A 394 -19.00 25.90 -13.95
N LYS A 395 -19.92 25.16 -13.33
CA LYS A 395 -21.24 25.66 -12.89
C LYS A 395 -21.22 26.20 -11.47
N GLU A 396 -20.50 25.55 -10.58
CA GLU A 396 -20.49 25.83 -9.13
C GLU A 396 -19.58 27.02 -8.79
N ALA A 397 -18.44 27.18 -9.50
CA ALA A 397 -17.49 28.27 -9.29
C ALA A 397 -16.94 28.86 -10.60
N PRO A 398 -17.82 29.41 -11.45
CA PRO A 398 -17.42 29.95 -12.76
C PRO A 398 -16.37 31.07 -12.65
N LYS A 399 -16.43 31.95 -11.64
CA LYS A 399 -15.47 33.05 -11.50
C LYS A 399 -14.08 32.54 -11.12
N ALA A 400 -14.01 31.55 -10.23
CA ALA A 400 -12.75 30.90 -9.88
C ALA A 400 -12.14 30.18 -11.09
N VAL A 401 -12.95 29.45 -11.84
CA VAL A 401 -12.50 28.76 -13.07
C VAL A 401 -11.96 29.76 -14.09
N ASP A 402 -12.67 30.86 -14.35
CA ASP A 402 -12.23 31.88 -15.30
C ASP A 402 -10.95 32.60 -14.83
N TYR A 403 -10.83 32.85 -13.53
CA TYR A 403 -9.63 33.43 -12.94
C TYR A 403 -8.41 32.52 -13.15
N ILE A 404 -8.54 31.23 -12.82
CA ILE A 404 -7.45 30.25 -12.95
C ILE A 404 -7.07 30.06 -14.42
N LYS A 405 -8.05 29.94 -15.34
CA LYS A 405 -7.78 29.88 -16.79
C LYS A 405 -7.01 31.11 -17.28
N THR A 406 -7.38 32.29 -16.80
CA THR A 406 -6.70 33.54 -17.15
C THR A 406 -5.26 33.52 -16.65
N LYS A 407 -5.02 33.12 -15.39
CA LYS A 407 -3.67 33.00 -14.82
C LYS A 407 -2.78 32.02 -15.58
N ILE A 408 -3.33 30.85 -15.93
CA ILE A 408 -2.63 29.86 -16.75
C ILE A 408 -2.29 30.44 -18.12
N LYS A 409 -3.22 31.17 -18.74
CA LYS A 409 -3.00 31.78 -20.06
C LYS A 409 -1.92 32.86 -20.02
N GLU A 410 -2.02 33.80 -19.07
CA GLU A 410 -1.02 34.86 -18.84
C GLU A 410 0.37 34.23 -18.69
N TYR A 411 0.50 33.24 -17.81
CA TYR A 411 1.77 32.56 -17.55
C TYR A 411 2.33 31.79 -18.75
N ILE A 412 1.47 31.19 -19.59
CA ILE A 412 1.91 30.44 -20.77
C ILE A 412 2.33 31.39 -21.91
N GLU A 413 1.71 32.56 -22.02
CA GLU A 413 1.98 33.55 -23.07
C GLU A 413 3.15 34.49 -22.72
N ASP A 414 3.42 34.71 -21.44
CA ASP A 414 4.66 35.33 -20.91
C ASP A 414 5.88 34.40 -21.13
#